data_AF-A0A0R3GI93-F1
#
_entry.id   AF-A0A0R3GI93-F1
#
_cell.length_a   1.000
_cell.length_b   1.000
_cell.length_c   1.000
_cell.angle_alpha   90.00
_cell.angle_beta   90.00
_cell.angle_gamma   90.00
#
_symmetry.space_group_name_H-M   'P 1'
#
loop_
_entity.id
_entity.type
_entity.pdbx_description
1 polymer ?
#
loop_
_entity_poly.entity_id
_entity_poly.type
_entity_poly.pdbx_seq_one_letter_code
_entity_poly.pdbx_strand_id
1 'polypeptide(L)'
;MAWIDAFRSKREGQTKQGNNDDLRYLANWTAARTGVEAYVEPQTNFSDVTVILIAGDGEWTRRRVGGVAGARRISERLKIPVYDVHRTGYPQRKRDYDARQKILKRRAAEEGA
;
A
#
# COMPACT_ATOMS: atom_id res chain seq x y z
N MET A 1 15.68 20.10 32.43
CA MET A 1 15.54 18.74 31.87
C MET A 1 15.02 18.83 30.43
N ALA A 2 15.90 19.03 29.44
CA ALA A 2 15.55 19.26 28.04
C ALA A 2 15.95 18.08 27.12
N TRP A 3 15.64 16.84 27.54
CA TRP A 3 16.09 15.63 26.85
C TRP A 3 14.97 14.89 26.08
N ILE A 4 13.71 15.30 26.23
CA ILE A 4 12.54 14.58 25.68
C ILE A 4 12.10 15.14 24.31
N ASP A 5 12.39 16.42 24.03
CA ASP A 5 11.90 17.13 22.83
C ASP A 5 12.63 16.73 21.54
N ALA A 6 13.95 16.49 21.61
CA ALA A 6 14.76 16.12 20.45
C ALA A 6 14.35 14.77 19.84
N PHE A 7 13.83 13.85 20.66
CA PHE A 7 13.37 12.53 20.20
C PHE A 7 12.04 12.58 19.43
N ARG A 8 11.18 13.55 19.71
CA ARG A 8 9.87 13.71 19.03
C ARG A 8 10.06 14.30 17.63
N SER A 9 10.84 15.38 17.53
CA SER A 9 11.17 16.05 16.27
C SER A 9 11.81 15.10 15.24
N LYS A 10 12.74 14.26 15.70
CA LYS A 10 13.43 13.29 14.82
C LYS A 10 12.48 12.22 14.27
N ARG A 11 11.53 11.72 15.08
CA ARG A 11 10.54 10.71 14.68
C ARG A 11 9.50 11.27 13.71
N GLU A 12 9.07 12.51 13.90
CA GLU A 12 8.15 13.20 12.98
C GLU A 12 8.81 13.47 11.63
N GLY A 13 10.08 13.90 11.61
CA GLY A 13 10.86 14.07 10.38
C GLY A 13 11.01 12.76 9.59
N GLN A 14 11.37 11.66 10.27
CA GLN A 14 11.49 10.34 9.64
C GLN A 14 10.14 9.82 9.10
N THR A 15 9.04 10.03 9.83
CA THR A 15 7.70 9.59 9.40
C THR A 15 7.21 10.38 8.19
N LYS A 16 7.45 11.70 8.15
CA LYS A 16 7.12 12.54 6.99
C LYS A 16 7.93 12.16 5.76
N GLN A 17 9.23 11.89 5.92
CA GLN A 17 10.10 11.46 4.83
C GLN A 17 9.67 10.09 4.28
N GLY A 18 9.44 9.10 5.16
CA GLY A 18 8.97 7.77 4.77
C GLY A 18 7.65 7.82 3.99
N ASN A 19 6.68 8.63 4.44
CA ASN A 19 5.43 8.82 3.70
C ASN A 19 5.63 9.43 2.31
N ASN A 20 6.61 10.32 2.13
CA ASN A 20 6.86 10.93 0.82
C ASN A 20 7.54 9.94 -0.15
N ASP A 21 8.44 9.12 0.37
CA ASP A 21 9.08 8.04 -0.39
C ASP A 21 8.06 6.95 -0.78
N ASP A 22 7.13 6.61 0.13
CA ASP A 22 6.02 5.71 -0.15
C ASP A 22 5.09 6.28 -1.23
N LEU A 23 4.73 7.57 -1.17
CA LEU A 23 3.91 8.20 -2.21
C LEU A 23 4.61 8.18 -3.59
N ARG A 24 5.92 8.46 -3.63
CA ARG A 24 6.70 8.39 -4.87
C ARG A 24 6.74 6.96 -5.42
N TYR A 25 6.92 5.98 -4.54
CA TYR A 25 6.87 4.57 -4.92
C TYR A 25 5.50 4.19 -5.51
N LEU A 26 4.41 4.56 -4.85
CA LEU A 26 3.05 4.29 -5.32
C LEU A 26 2.76 4.95 -6.67
N ALA A 27 3.25 6.17 -6.89
CA ALA A 27 3.12 6.86 -8.17
C ALA A 27 3.85 6.11 -9.30
N ASN A 28 5.11 5.73 -9.07
CA ASN A 28 5.88 4.97 -10.05
C ASN A 28 5.26 3.60 -10.33
N TRP A 29 4.77 2.92 -9.29
CA TRP A 29 4.13 1.61 -9.41
C TRP A 29 2.84 1.69 -10.24
N THR A 30 2.05 2.76 -10.01
CA THR A 30 0.82 3.04 -10.75
C THR A 30 1.13 3.37 -12.21
N ALA A 31 2.13 4.22 -12.48
CA ALA A 31 2.50 4.61 -13.84
C ALA A 31 2.99 3.43 -14.69
N ALA A 32 3.56 2.39 -14.06
CA ALA A 32 4.03 1.19 -14.75
C ALA A 32 2.92 0.16 -15.06
N ARG A 33 1.69 0.39 -14.61
CA ARG A 33 0.58 -0.59 -14.68
C ARG A 33 -0.70 0.05 -15.19
N THR A 34 -1.60 -0.77 -15.71
CA THR A 34 -2.90 -0.33 -16.23
C THR A 34 -4.04 -0.83 -15.35
N GLY A 35 -5.17 -0.14 -15.36
CA GLY A 35 -6.36 -0.52 -14.58
C GLY A 35 -6.12 -0.53 -13.07
N VAL A 36 -5.26 0.35 -12.57
CA VAL A 36 -4.90 0.41 -11.15
C VAL A 36 -6.03 1.03 -10.34
N GLU A 37 -6.41 0.35 -9.26
CA GLU A 37 -7.38 0.83 -8.27
C GLU A 37 -6.74 0.80 -6.88
N ALA A 38 -7.01 1.82 -6.06
CA ALA A 38 -6.54 1.90 -4.70
C ALA A 38 -7.62 1.44 -3.71
N TYR A 39 -7.22 0.65 -2.72
CA TYR A 39 -8.04 0.19 -1.62
C TYR A 39 -7.41 0.64 -0.32
N VAL A 40 -8.11 1.49 0.42
CA VAL A 40 -7.69 1.99 1.72
C VAL A 40 -8.10 0.96 2.77
N GLU A 41 -7.11 0.44 3.47
CA GLU A 41 -7.30 -0.34 4.69
C GLU A 41 -7.34 0.62 5.88
N PRO A 42 -8.44 0.63 6.65
CA PRO A 42 -8.55 1.50 7.80
C PRO A 42 -7.53 1.11 8.87
N GLN A 43 -7.27 2.05 9.77
CA GLN A 43 -6.46 1.80 10.95
C GLN A 43 -7.11 0.70 11.78
N THR A 44 -6.31 -0.26 12.21
CA THR A 44 -6.69 -1.26 13.21
C THR A 44 -5.89 -1.05 14.49
N ASN A 45 -6.20 -1.79 15.56
CA ASN A 45 -5.42 -1.72 16.80
C ASN A 45 -3.93 -2.02 16.62
N PHE A 46 -3.57 -2.77 15.57
CA PHE A 46 -2.21 -3.27 15.34
C PHE A 46 -1.58 -2.71 14.06
N SER A 47 -2.27 -1.87 13.29
CA SER A 47 -1.75 -1.35 12.02
C SER A 47 -2.31 0.01 11.70
N ASP A 48 -1.43 0.92 11.28
CA ASP A 48 -1.80 2.23 10.75
C ASP A 48 -2.61 2.10 9.45
N VAL A 49 -3.26 3.20 9.04
CA VAL A 49 -3.93 3.30 7.74
C VAL A 49 -2.93 2.96 6.63
N THR A 50 -3.32 2.01 5.80
CA THR A 50 -2.52 1.50 4.68
C THR A 50 -3.32 1.59 3.39
N VAL A 51 -2.62 1.65 2.27
CA VAL A 51 -3.22 1.59 0.94
C VAL A 51 -2.64 0.40 0.19
N ILE A 52 -3.52 -0.34 -0.44
CA ILE A 52 -3.20 -1.38 -1.40
C ILE A 52 -3.56 -0.87 -2.79
N LEU A 53 -2.60 -0.89 -3.70
CA LEU A 53 -2.87 -0.68 -5.12
C LEU A 53 -3.01 -2.05 -5.78
N ILE A 54 -4.03 -2.19 -6.64
CA ILE A 54 -4.35 -3.43 -7.35
C ILE A 54 -4.48 -3.10 -8.83
N ALA A 55 -3.58 -3.64 -9.64
CA ALA A 55 -3.58 -3.48 -11.08
C ALA A 55 -4.69 -4.29 -11.75
N GLY A 56 -4.93 -4.05 -13.04
CA GLY A 56 -5.97 -4.71 -13.82
C GLY A 56 -5.79 -6.23 -13.94
N ASP A 57 -4.56 -6.72 -13.83
CA ASP A 57 -4.21 -8.15 -13.86
C ASP A 57 -4.24 -8.83 -12.47
N GLY A 58 -4.47 -8.05 -11.41
CA GLY A 58 -4.48 -8.51 -10.03
C GLY A 58 -3.16 -8.38 -9.28
N GLU A 59 -2.06 -7.96 -9.92
CA GLU A 59 -0.82 -7.63 -9.20
C GLU A 59 -1.10 -6.51 -8.19
N TRP A 60 -0.51 -6.60 -7.00
CA TRP A 60 -0.75 -5.63 -5.96
C TRP A 60 0.49 -5.27 -5.14
N THR A 61 0.45 -4.09 -4.55
CA THR A 61 1.44 -3.60 -3.58
C THR A 61 0.76 -2.90 -2.41
N ARG A 62 1.38 -2.94 -1.23
CA ARG A 62 0.86 -2.34 0.02
C ARG A 62 1.88 -1.38 0.62
N ARG A 63 1.43 -0.19 1.00
CA ARG A 63 2.24 0.83 1.70
C ARG A 63 1.47 1.51 2.82
N ARG A 64 2.21 1.96 3.84
CA ARG A 64 1.67 2.84 4.88
C ARG A 64 1.57 4.25 4.31
N VAL A 65 0.57 5.00 4.75
CA VAL A 65 0.30 6.33 4.19
C VAL A 65 0.26 7.43 5.26
N GLY A 66 0.53 7.08 6.52
CA GLY A 66 0.53 8.04 7.61
C GLY A 66 -0.86 8.60 7.92
N GLY A 67 -1.89 7.74 7.85
CA GLY A 67 -3.25 8.09 8.21
C GLY A 67 -4.13 8.54 7.03
N VAL A 68 -5.33 9.03 7.37
CA VAL A 68 -6.37 9.44 6.40
C VAL A 68 -5.89 10.56 5.45
N ALA A 69 -5.04 11.48 5.95
CA ALA A 69 -4.46 12.54 5.13
C ALA A 69 -3.56 11.99 4.00
N GLY A 70 -2.86 10.87 4.23
CA GLY A 70 -2.09 10.19 3.20
C GLY A 70 -2.97 9.56 2.12
N ALA A 71 -4.05 8.90 2.54
CA ALA A 71 -5.01 8.31 1.61
C ALA A 71 -5.66 9.37 0.70
N ARG A 72 -5.98 10.55 1.22
CA ARG A 72 -6.46 11.69 0.41
C ARG A 72 -5.43 12.21 -0.58
N ARG A 73 -4.15 12.31 -0.18
CA ARG A 73 -3.08 12.71 -1.11
C ARG A 73 -2.90 11.71 -2.25
N ILE A 74 -3.16 10.42 -2.00
CA ILE A 74 -3.11 9.38 -3.04
C ILE A 74 -4.21 9.61 -4.08
N SER A 75 -5.46 9.86 -3.67
CA SER A 75 -6.53 10.15 -4.62
C SER A 75 -6.25 11.41 -5.43
N GLU A 76 -5.73 12.46 -4.78
CA GLU A 76 -5.39 13.72 -5.45
C GLU A 76 -4.25 13.58 -6.46
N ARG A 77 -3.20 12.81 -6.15
CA ARG A 77 -2.00 12.70 -7.00
C ARG A 77 -2.10 11.63 -8.08
N LEU A 78 -2.65 10.48 -7.76
CA LEU A 78 -2.63 9.32 -8.67
C LEU A 78 -3.79 9.34 -9.66
N LYS A 79 -4.88 10.08 -9.38
CA LYS A 79 -6.06 10.18 -10.26
C LYS A 79 -6.65 8.82 -10.64
N ILE A 80 -6.55 7.85 -9.74
CA ILE A 80 -7.13 6.51 -9.87
C ILE A 80 -8.36 6.35 -8.96
N PRO A 81 -9.25 5.38 -9.23
CA PRO A 81 -10.32 5.04 -8.31
C PRO A 81 -9.77 4.65 -6.93
N VAL A 82 -10.41 5.16 -5.87
CA VAL A 82 -10.03 4.87 -4.48
C VAL A 82 -11.25 4.38 -3.72
N TYR A 83 -11.13 3.22 -3.10
CA TYR A 83 -12.21 2.55 -2.37
C TYR A 83 -11.81 2.29 -0.92
N ASP A 84 -12.82 2.15 -0.06
CA ASP A 84 -12.65 1.64 1.30
C ASP A 84 -12.82 0.12 1.27
N VAL A 85 -11.80 -0.62 1.69
CA VAL A 85 -11.81 -2.09 1.65
C VAL A 85 -12.91 -2.69 2.53
N HIS A 86 -13.30 -2.04 3.63
CA HIS A 86 -14.38 -2.55 4.48
C HIS A 86 -15.74 -2.44 3.80
N ARG A 87 -15.88 -1.54 2.82
CA ARG A 87 -17.13 -1.36 2.07
C ARG A 87 -17.19 -2.23 0.83
N THR A 88 -16.11 -2.29 0.06
CA THR A 88 -16.09 -2.99 -1.23
C THR A 88 -15.54 -4.41 -1.15
N GLY A 89 -14.76 -4.71 -0.11
CA GLY A 89 -13.87 -5.86 -0.11
C GLY A 89 -12.73 -5.72 -1.12
N TYR A 90 -11.92 -6.77 -1.23
CA TYR A 90 -10.91 -6.90 -2.26
C TYR A 90 -11.52 -7.40 -3.58
N PRO A 91 -11.08 -6.89 -4.74
CA PRO A 91 -11.57 -7.34 -6.03
C PRO A 91 -11.11 -8.77 -6.31
N GLN A 92 -11.91 -9.52 -7.07
CA GLN A 92 -11.64 -10.93 -7.37
C GLN A 92 -10.26 -11.15 -8.01
N ARG A 93 -9.86 -10.26 -8.93
CA ARG A 93 -8.56 -10.32 -9.62
C ARG A 93 -7.35 -10.39 -8.68
N LYS A 94 -7.39 -9.73 -7.51
CA LYS A 94 -6.33 -9.85 -6.49
C LYS A 94 -6.24 -11.28 -5.94
N ARG A 95 -7.38 -11.90 -5.64
CA ARG A 95 -7.45 -13.26 -5.11
C ARG A 95 -6.92 -14.26 -6.14
N ASP A 96 -7.29 -14.06 -7.40
CA ASP A 96 -6.82 -14.91 -8.50
C ASP A 96 -5.30 -14.76 -8.71
N TYR A 97 -4.76 -13.55 -8.56
CA TYR A 97 -3.32 -13.32 -8.54
C TYR A 97 -2.63 -14.05 -7.38
N ASP A 98 -3.13 -13.91 -6.16
CA ASP A 98 -2.57 -14.60 -4.98
C ASP A 98 -2.59 -16.13 -5.15
N ALA A 99 -3.67 -16.69 -5.70
CA ALA A 99 -3.77 -18.12 -5.99
C ALA A 99 -2.73 -18.57 -7.04
N ARG A 100 -2.57 -17.81 -8.13
CA ARG A 100 -1.54 -18.07 -9.16
C ARG A 100 -0.14 -18.01 -8.56
N GLN A 101 0.18 -16.97 -7.77
CA GLN A 101 1.48 -16.83 -7.13
C GLN A 101 1.78 -17.97 -6.16
N LYS A 102 0.78 -18.45 -5.41
CA LYS A 102 0.93 -19.61 -4.52
C LYS A 102 1.31 -20.88 -5.28
N ILE A 103 0.65 -21.14 -6.41
CA ILE A 103 0.94 -22.31 -7.27
C ILE A 103 2.36 -22.20 -7.84
N LEU A 104 2.73 -21.04 -8.39
CA LEU A 104 4.05 -20.80 -8.96
C LEU A 104 5.17 -20.98 -7.93
N LYS A 105 4.99 -20.42 -6.72
CA LYS A 105 5.94 -20.58 -5.62
C LYS A 105 6.11 -22.04 -5.20
N ARG A 106 5.02 -22.81 -5.17
CA ARG A 106 5.07 -24.23 -4.84
C ARG A 106 5.87 -25.02 -5.89
N ARG A 107 5.60 -24.79 -7.17
CA ARG A 107 6.33 -25.44 -8.29
C ARG A 107 7.82 -25.11 -8.25
N ALA A 108 8.17 -23.84 -8.07
CA ALA A 108 9.56 -23.41 -7.98
C ALA A 108 10.31 -24.07 -6.80
N ALA A 109 9.60 -24.34 -5.68
CA ALA A 109 10.18 -25.06 -4.55
C ALA A 109 10.35 -26.57 -4.82
N GLU A 110 9.48 -27.17 -5.64
CA GLU A 110 9.56 -28.58 -6.06
C GLU A 110 10.64 -28.81 -7.13
N GLU A 111 10.85 -27.86 -8.05
CA GLU A 111 11.86 -27.93 -9.12
C GLU A 111 13.28 -27.61 -8.62
N GLY A 112 13.40 -26.89 -7.50
CA GLY A 112 14.68 -26.53 -6.88
C GLY A 112 15.14 -27.48 -5.76
N ALA A 113 14.37 -28.54 -5.47
CA ALA A 113 14.67 -29.57 -4.47
C ALA A 113 15.14 -30.86 -5.14
#